data_AF-A0AA88YCV9-F1
#
_entry.id   AF-A0AA88YCV9-F1
#
_cell.length_a   1.000
_cell.length_b   1.000
_cell.length_c   1.000
_cell.angle_alpha   90.00
_cell.angle_beta   90.00
_cell.angle_gamma   90.00
#
_symmetry.space_group_name_H-M   'P 1'
#
loop_
_entity.id
_entity.type
_entity.pdbx_description
1 polymer ?
#
loop_
_entity_poly.entity_id
_entity_poly.type
_entity_poly.pdbx_seq_one_letter_code
_entity_poly.pdbx_strand_id
1 'polypeptide(L)'
;MNIQHNRVSPFLIKSIELCWYMNIQEKPIELLFDTEKGCNFRTDLYRHYTKSGTSCDYLVWPAMLLYDNGPLLQKGVIQPE
;
A
#
# COMPACT_ATOMS: atom_id res chain seq x y z
N MET A 1 23.41 -23.27 -23.19
CA MET A 1 23.34 -22.42 -21.99
C MET A 1 22.03 -21.65 -22.05
N ASN A 2 20.99 -22.16 -21.38
CA ASN A 2 19.63 -21.60 -21.44
C ASN A 2 19.52 -20.44 -20.43
N ILE A 3 19.39 -19.22 -20.93
CA ILE A 3 19.11 -18.05 -20.10
C ILE A 3 17.61 -18.05 -19.79
N GLN A 4 17.27 -18.13 -18.51
CA GLN A 4 15.91 -18.20 -17.98
C GLN A 4 15.01 -17.05 -18.45
N HIS A 5 13.73 -17.38 -18.66
CA HIS A 5 12.61 -16.50 -18.94
C HIS A 5 12.65 -15.17 -18.16
N ASN A 6 12.56 -14.06 -18.89
CA ASN A 6 12.47 -12.71 -18.38
C ASN A 6 11.15 -12.51 -17.59
N ARG A 7 11.18 -12.76 -16.27
CA ARG A 7 10.01 -12.65 -15.35
C ARG A 7 9.51 -11.23 -15.14
N VAL A 8 10.23 -10.23 -15.65
CA VAL A 8 9.90 -8.81 -15.52
C VAL A 8 8.60 -8.48 -16.25
N SER A 9 8.42 -8.97 -17.48
CA SER A 9 7.24 -8.61 -18.29
C SER A 9 5.92 -9.12 -17.71
N PRO A 10 5.79 -10.39 -17.25
CA PRO A 10 4.56 -10.85 -16.62
C PRO A 10 4.21 -10.08 -15.33
N PHE A 11 5.21 -9.77 -14.50
CA PHE A 11 4.99 -8.98 -13.28
C PHE A 11 4.46 -7.59 -13.61
N LEU A 12 5.12 -6.88 -14.55
CA LEU A 12 4.71 -5.54 -14.96
C LEU A 12 3.28 -5.52 -15.51
N ILE A 13 2.92 -6.47 -16.38
CA ILE A 13 1.57 -6.57 -16.93
C ILE A 13 0.54 -6.75 -15.81
N LYS A 14 0.80 -7.64 -14.84
CA LYS A 14 -0.13 -7.87 -13.73
C LYS A 14 -0.23 -6.70 -12.77
N SER A 15 0.86 -5.98 -12.51
CA SER A 15 0.82 -4.76 -11.71
C SER A 15 -0.01 -3.67 -12.39
N ILE A 16 0.17 -3.46 -13.70
CA ILE A 16 -0.62 -2.48 -14.46
C ILE A 16 -2.10 -2.88 -14.48
N GLU A 17 -2.39 -4.16 -14.70
CA GLU A 17 -3.76 -4.69 -14.69
C GLU A 17 -4.44 -4.47 -13.33
N LEU A 18 -3.72 -4.69 -12.22
CA LEU A 18 -4.24 -4.41 -10.88
C LEU A 18 -4.50 -2.91 -10.66
N CYS A 19 -3.53 -2.06 -11.03
CA CYS A 19 -3.70 -0.60 -10.96
C CYS A 19 -4.89 -0.14 -11.80
N TRP A 20 -5.08 -0.72 -12.97
CA TRP A 20 -6.25 -0.47 -13.80
C TRP A 20 -7.52 -0.86 -13.06
N TYR A 21 -7.65 -2.09 -12.58
CA TYR A 21 -8.85 -2.54 -11.84
C TYR A 21 -9.19 -1.69 -10.63
N MET A 22 -8.19 -1.15 -9.91
CA MET A 22 -8.44 -0.21 -8.81
C MET A 22 -9.11 1.10 -9.27
N ASN A 23 -8.88 1.53 -10.52
CA ASN A 23 -9.34 2.81 -11.05
C ASN A 23 -10.66 2.75 -11.86
N ILE A 24 -11.00 1.63 -12.51
CA ILE A 24 -12.21 1.51 -13.35
C ILE A 24 -13.51 1.34 -12.54
N GLN A 25 -13.42 1.14 -11.23
CA GLN A 25 -14.60 1.05 -10.37
C GLN A 25 -15.47 2.31 -10.46
N GLU A 26 -16.77 2.21 -10.11
CA GLU A 26 -17.68 3.37 -10.08
C GLU A 26 -17.11 4.52 -9.21
N LYS A 27 -16.40 4.17 -8.13
CA LYS A 27 -15.52 5.05 -7.38
C LYS A 27 -14.14 4.40 -7.26
N PRO A 28 -13.04 5.06 -7.67
CA PRO A 28 -11.69 4.50 -7.57
C PRO A 28 -11.30 4.16 -6.13
N ILE A 29 -10.53 3.07 -5.96
CA ILE A 29 -9.90 2.72 -4.69
C ILE A 29 -8.84 3.78 -4.36
N GLU A 30 -8.86 4.26 -3.12
CA GLU A 30 -7.95 5.30 -2.64
C GLU A 30 -6.75 4.69 -1.90
N LEU A 31 -5.54 5.18 -2.19
CA LEU A 31 -4.29 4.75 -1.57
C LEU A 31 -3.70 5.90 -0.76
N LEU A 32 -3.61 5.72 0.57
CA LEU A 32 -3.11 6.76 1.48
C LEU A 32 -1.59 6.71 1.58
N PHE A 33 -0.92 7.64 0.88
CA PHE A 33 0.53 7.81 0.87
C PHE A 33 1.04 8.94 1.78
N ASP A 34 0.14 9.63 2.47
CA ASP A 34 0.37 10.86 3.25
C ASP A 34 0.96 10.62 4.64
N THR A 35 1.63 9.49 4.87
CA THR A 35 2.23 9.18 6.16
C THR A 35 3.64 9.76 6.26
N GLU A 36 3.82 10.72 7.15
CA GLU A 36 5.10 11.41 7.38
C GLU A 36 5.86 10.82 8.58
N LYS A 37 7.20 10.91 8.53
CA LYS A 37 8.05 10.55 9.66
C LYS A 37 7.71 11.39 10.90
N GLY A 38 7.67 10.74 12.06
CA GLY A 38 7.33 11.34 13.35
C GLY A 38 5.83 11.45 13.62
N CYS A 39 4.95 11.14 12.65
CA CYS A 39 3.52 11.18 12.90
C CYS A 39 3.10 10.10 13.92
N ASN A 40 2.07 10.40 14.71
CA ASN A 40 1.53 9.42 15.65
C ASN A 40 0.95 8.21 14.92
N PHE A 41 1.16 7.03 15.50
CA PHE A 41 0.68 5.79 14.92
C PHE A 41 -0.85 5.70 14.94
N ARG A 42 -1.42 5.69 13.74
CA ARG A 42 -2.86 5.52 13.49
C ARG A 42 -3.21 4.03 13.39
N THR A 43 -3.49 3.42 14.55
CA THR A 43 -3.80 1.98 14.66
C THR A 43 -5.06 1.55 13.91
N ASP A 44 -5.96 2.50 13.61
CA ASP A 44 -7.14 2.32 12.76
C ASP A 44 -6.76 2.02 11.31
N LEU A 45 -5.75 2.71 10.78
CA LEU A 45 -5.33 2.60 9.37
C LEU A 45 -4.14 1.67 9.14
N TYR A 46 -3.27 1.51 10.13
CA TYR A 46 -1.96 0.89 9.92
C TYR A 46 -1.68 -0.23 10.91
N ARG A 47 -0.80 -1.14 10.49
CA ARG A 47 -0.14 -2.14 11.34
C ARG A 47 1.37 -1.97 11.28
N HIS A 48 2.04 -2.46 12.31
CA HIS A 48 3.50 -2.47 12.38
C HIS A 48 4.11 -3.47 11.39
N TYR A 49 5.27 -3.10 10.83
CA TYR A 49 6.06 -3.98 9.97
C TYR A 49 6.93 -4.95 10.77
N THR A 50 8.06 -4.47 11.33
CA THR A 50 9.04 -5.32 12.05
C THR A 50 9.34 -4.89 13.48
N LYS A 51 9.06 -3.63 13.84
CA LYS A 51 9.22 -3.12 15.21
C LYS A 51 7.89 -2.63 15.75
N SER A 52 7.84 -2.42 17.06
CA SER A 52 6.74 -1.73 17.72
C SER A 52 7.19 -0.35 18.17
N GLY A 53 6.33 0.65 18.00
CA GLY A 53 6.56 2.02 18.43
C GLY A 53 5.27 2.83 18.31
N THR A 54 5.32 4.11 18.67
CA THR A 54 4.15 5.00 18.60
C THR A 54 4.30 6.10 17.56
N SER A 55 5.49 6.29 17.00
CA SER A 55 5.80 7.20 15.90
C SER A 55 6.10 6.42 14.62
N CYS A 56 5.73 6.99 13.47
CA CYS A 56 6.13 6.46 12.17
C CYS A 56 7.58 6.85 11.84
N ASP A 57 8.40 5.91 11.38
CA ASP A 57 9.68 6.21 10.72
C ASP A 57 9.47 6.38 9.21
N TYR A 58 8.84 5.37 8.57
CA TYR A 58 8.47 5.42 7.16
C TYR A 58 7.28 4.51 6.81
N LEU A 59 6.60 4.85 5.72
CA LEU A 59 5.54 4.05 5.12
C LEU A 59 6.13 2.86 4.37
N VAL A 60 5.68 1.64 4.69
CA VAL A 60 6.07 0.42 3.96
C VAL A 60 5.06 0.10 2.87
N TRP A 61 3.77 0.26 3.17
CA TRP A 61 2.66 0.08 2.24
C TRP A 61 1.48 0.97 2.61
N PRO A 62 0.85 1.68 1.66
CA PRO A 62 -0.29 2.55 1.93
C PRO A 62 -1.48 1.78 2.51
N ALA A 63 -2.29 2.46 3.33
CA ALA A 63 -3.63 1.97 3.62
C ALA A 63 -4.52 2.15 2.39
N MET A 64 -5.49 1.25 2.21
CA MET A 64 -6.41 1.29 1.07
C MET A 64 -7.82 1.57 1.59
N LEU A 65 -8.51 2.55 1.02
CA LEU A 65 -9.94 2.77 1.23
C LEU A 65 -10.73 2.27 0.02
N LEU A 66 -11.96 1.82 0.24
CA LEU A 66 -12.82 1.34 -0.84
C LEU A 66 -13.08 2.44 -1.89
N TYR A 67 -13.10 3.69 -1.44
CA TYR A 67 -13.10 4.92 -2.25
C TYR A 67 -12.62 6.09 -1.37
N ASP A 68 -12.39 7.27 -1.96
CA ASP A 68 -11.98 8.47 -1.21
C ASP A 68 -12.92 8.79 -0.04
N ASN A 69 -12.35 9.00 1.16
CA ASN A 69 -13.07 9.15 2.42
C ASN A 69 -14.06 7.99 2.77
N GLY A 70 -13.89 6.84 2.11
CA GLY A 70 -14.70 5.64 2.29
C GLY A 70 -14.21 4.72 3.42
N PRO A 71 -14.87 3.57 3.61
CA PRO A 71 -14.44 2.59 4.61
C PRO A 71 -13.06 2.01 4.26
N LEU A 72 -12.31 1.65 5.30
CA LEU A 72 -11.03 0.97 5.15
C LEU A 72 -11.23 -0.38 4.46
N LEU A 73 -10.58 -0.54 3.31
CA LEU A 73 -10.54 -1.79 2.57
C LEU A 73 -9.42 -2.69 3.10
N GLN A 74 -8.24 -2.11 3.34
CA GLN A 74 -7.07 -2.84 3.81
C GLN A 74 -6.15 -1.93 4.65
N LYS A 75 -5.72 -2.41 5.82
CA LYS A 75 -4.70 -1.70 6.62
C LYS A 75 -3.39 -1.61 5.88
N GLY A 76 -2.81 -0.41 5.90
CA GLY A 76 -1.44 -0.17 5.46
C GLY A 76 -0.42 -0.74 6.43
N VAL A 77 0.84 -0.65 6.05
CA VAL A 77 1.97 -1.11 6.85
C VAL A 77 2.94 0.04 7.02
N ILE A 78 3.31 0.34 8.26
CA ILE A 78 4.36 1.31 8.56
C ILE A 78 5.49 0.63 9.34
N GLN A 79 6.68 1.18 9.20
CA GLN A 79 7.78 0.89 10.12
C GLN A 79 7.75 1.94 11.23
N PRO A 80 7.54 1.54 12.50
CA PRO A 80 7.77 2.44 13.63
C PRO A 80 9.26 2.66 13.86
N GLU A 81 9.60 3.78 14.50
CA GLU A 81 10.97 4.07 14.95
C GLU A 81 11.52 2.96 15.88
#